data_AF-A0A7K1VBI3-F1
#
_entry.id   AF-A0A7K1VBI3-F1
#
_cell.length_a   1.000
_cell.length_b   1.000
_cell.length_c   1.000
_cell.angle_alpha   90.00
_cell.angle_beta   90.00
_cell.angle_gamma   90.00
#
_symmetry.space_group_name_H-M   'P 1'
#
loop_
_entity.id
_entity.type
_entity.pdbx_description
1 polymer ?
#
loop_
_entity_poly.entity_id
_entity_poly.type
_entity_poly.pdbx_seq_one_letter_code
_entity_poly.pdbx_strand_id
1 'polypeptide(L)'
;MAIDWHYRFAYLLGVAGVDIDDVVDALLDWLAGQQRVWLRSTDSQYVVMWMRTASGRPVEILARIAGSDLYLVAGRALSGDRLNEFEKWENTDE
;
A
#
# COMPACT_ATOMS: atom_id res chain seq x y z
N MET A 1 -3.22 -6.19 22.08
CA MET A 1 -2.49 -4.91 21.92
C MET A 1 -2.33 -4.62 20.41
N ALA A 2 -3.43 -4.27 19.74
CA ALA A 2 -3.45 -3.94 18.30
C ALA A 2 -3.36 -2.43 18.06
N ILE A 3 -3.86 -1.65 19.02
CA ILE A 3 -3.95 -0.18 18.98
C ILE A 3 -2.55 0.47 18.87
N ASP A 4 -1.56 -0.03 19.60
CA ASP A 4 -0.20 0.55 19.63
C ASP A 4 0.56 0.38 18.30
N TRP A 5 0.30 -0.72 17.59
CA TRP A 5 0.88 -0.97 16.26
C TRP A 5 0.23 -0.09 15.17
N HIS A 6 -1.08 0.13 15.25
CA HIS A 6 -1.80 1.02 14.33
C HIS A 6 -1.26 2.45 14.39
N TYR A 7 -1.06 3.01 15.59
CA TYR A 7 -0.52 4.36 15.76
C TYR A 7 0.94 4.47 15.32
N ARG A 8 1.77 3.44 15.54
CA ARG A 8 3.17 3.45 15.09
C ARG A 8 3.30 3.35 13.58
N PHE A 9 2.43 2.60 12.93
CA PHE A 9 2.35 2.51 11.47
C PHE A 9 1.85 3.82 10.86
N ALA A 10 0.75 4.37 11.38
CA ALA A 10 0.23 5.68 10.98
C ALA A 10 1.27 6.79 11.18
N TYR A 11 2.04 6.75 12.28
CA TYR A 11 3.13 7.70 12.52
C TYR A 11 4.25 7.59 11.47
N LEU A 12 4.69 6.38 11.13
CA LEU A 12 5.74 6.17 10.12
C LEU A 12 5.30 6.62 8.73
N LEU A 13 4.03 6.38 8.37
CA LEU A 13 3.45 6.90 7.13
C LEU A 13 3.33 8.43 7.16
N GLY A 14 2.86 8.99 8.27
CA GLY A 14 2.77 10.44 8.46
C GLY A 14 4.12 11.15 8.36
N VAL A 15 5.19 10.54 8.89
CA VAL A 15 6.58 11.03 8.70
C VAL A 15 7.01 11.01 7.24
N ALA A 16 6.52 10.06 6.43
CA ALA A 16 6.71 10.02 4.98
C ALA A 16 5.76 10.97 4.22
N GLY A 17 4.89 11.71 4.93
CA GLY A 17 3.85 12.58 4.38
C GLY A 17 2.69 11.83 3.73
N VAL A 18 2.49 10.56 4.10
CA VAL A 18 1.38 9.73 3.62
C VAL A 18 0.35 9.65 4.74
N ASP A 19 -0.87 10.08 4.48
CA ASP A 19 -1.96 9.90 5.42
C ASP A 19 -2.35 8.42 5.45
N ILE A 20 -2.61 7.89 6.65
CA ILE A 20 -3.07 6.51 6.80
C ILE A 20 -4.47 6.34 6.22
N ASP A 21 -5.33 7.36 6.32
CA ASP A 21 -6.71 7.30 5.83
C ASP A 21 -6.71 7.18 4.30
N ASP A 22 -5.86 7.94 3.62
CA ASP A 22 -5.61 7.86 2.18
C ASP A 22 -5.16 6.47 1.68
N VAL A 23 -4.40 5.74 2.52
CA VAL A 23 -3.96 4.37 2.23
C VAL A 23 -5.09 3.38 2.48
N VAL A 24 -5.88 3.58 3.54
CA VAL A 24 -7.03 2.74 3.85
C VAL A 24 -8.09 2.86 2.75
N ASP A 25 -8.40 4.08 2.30
CA ASP A 25 -9.35 4.32 1.21
C ASP A 25 -8.90 3.61 -0.08
N ALA A 26 -7.63 3.75 -0.46
CA ALA A 26 -7.06 3.07 -1.62
C ALA A 26 -7.11 1.53 -1.53
N LEU A 27 -6.96 0.97 -0.33
CA LEU A 27 -7.11 -0.46 -0.09
C LEU A 27 -8.57 -0.91 -0.18
N LEU A 28 -9.51 -0.11 0.32
CA LEU A 28 -10.94 -0.40 0.22
C LEU A 28 -11.40 -0.36 -1.24
N ASP A 29 -10.94 0.63 -2.02
CA ASP A 29 -11.21 0.72 -3.46
C ASP A 29 -10.66 -0.49 -4.22
N TRP A 30 -9.46 -0.96 -3.86
CA TRP A 30 -8.90 -2.19 -4.44
C TRP A 30 -9.74 -3.42 -4.10
N LEU A 31 -10.12 -3.61 -2.83
CA LEU A 31 -10.97 -4.72 -2.40
C LEU A 31 -12.36 -4.67 -3.05
N ALA A 32 -12.85 -3.47 -3.37
CA ALA A 32 -14.10 -3.25 -4.13
C ALA A 32 -13.93 -3.40 -5.66
N GLY A 33 -12.71 -3.60 -6.16
CA GLY A 33 -12.40 -3.71 -7.59
C GLY A 33 -12.44 -2.37 -8.34
N GLN A 34 -12.41 -1.26 -7.63
CA GLN A 34 -12.45 0.11 -8.18
C GLN A 34 -11.06 0.67 -8.50
N GLN A 35 -10.01 0.06 -7.95
CA GLN A 35 -8.62 0.45 -8.19
C GLN A 35 -7.75 -0.77 -8.53
N ARG A 36 -6.83 -0.59 -9.48
CA ARG A 36 -5.75 -1.55 -9.76
C ARG A 36 -4.63 -1.38 -8.73
N VAL A 37 -4.09 -2.49 -8.25
CA VAL A 37 -2.93 -2.54 -7.36
C VAL A 37 -1.91 -3.47 -7.96
N TRP A 38 -0.67 -3.00 -8.09
CA TRP A 38 0.44 -3.87 -8.43
C TRP A 38 0.77 -4.69 -7.19
N LEU A 39 0.75 -6.01 -7.31
CA LEU A 39 0.94 -6.90 -6.17
C LEU A 39 1.99 -7.97 -6.51
N ARG A 40 2.95 -8.14 -5.61
CA ARG A 40 3.96 -9.20 -5.70
C ARG A 40 4.11 -9.91 -4.37
N SER A 41 3.96 -11.24 -4.40
CA SER A 41 4.28 -12.09 -3.25
C SER A 41 5.78 -12.11 -3.01
N THR A 42 6.21 -11.90 -1.76
CA THR A 42 7.64 -11.95 -1.39
C THR A 42 8.03 -13.29 -0.79
N ASP A 43 7.20 -13.87 0.10
CA ASP A 43 7.33 -15.19 0.75
C ASP A 43 5.97 -15.63 1.34
N SER A 44 5.82 -16.87 1.82
CA SER A 44 4.58 -17.65 2.11
C SER A 44 3.36 -16.94 2.77
N GLN A 45 3.50 -15.74 3.33
CA GLN A 45 2.39 -14.94 3.87
C GLN A 45 2.53 -13.43 3.63
N TYR A 46 3.55 -12.95 2.92
CA TYR A 46 3.79 -11.51 2.76
C TYR A 46 3.65 -11.09 1.29
N VAL A 47 3.00 -9.95 1.10
CA VAL A 47 2.82 -9.31 -0.19
C VAL A 47 3.34 -7.88 -0.13
N VAL A 48 3.98 -7.46 -1.21
CA VAL A 48 4.28 -6.06 -1.47
C VAL A 48 3.24 -5.55 -2.47
N MET A 49 2.64 -4.43 -2.14
CA MET A 49 1.61 -3.77 -2.92
C MET A 49 2.10 -2.38 -3.29
N TRP A 50 1.99 -2.00 -4.56
CA TRP A 50 2.13 -0.62 -5.00
C TRP A 50 0.78 -0.13 -5.47
N MET A 51 0.38 1.03 -4.95
CA MET A 51 -0.91 1.64 -5.25
C MET A 51 -0.81 3.15 -5.21
N ARG A 52 -1.77 3.80 -5.84
CA ARG A 52 -1.97 5.24 -5.71
C ARG A 52 -2.98 5.48 -4.59
N THR A 53 -2.68 6.41 -3.69
CA THR A 53 -3.61 6.82 -2.64
C THR A 53 -4.77 7.64 -3.21
N ALA A 54 -5.84 7.86 -2.43
CA ALA A 54 -6.94 8.74 -2.81
C ALA A 54 -6.48 10.17 -3.15
N SER A 55 -5.44 10.67 -2.46
CA SER A 55 -4.77 11.95 -2.76
C SER A 55 -3.85 11.92 -4.00
N GLY A 56 -3.75 10.80 -4.71
CA GLY A 56 -2.96 10.65 -5.92
C GLY A 56 -1.49 10.29 -5.67
N ARG A 57 -1.09 9.97 -4.44
CA ARG A 57 0.31 9.72 -4.07
C ARG A 57 0.67 8.23 -4.21
N PRO A 58 1.71 7.85 -4.97
CA PRO A 58 2.15 6.46 -5.07
C PRO A 58 2.82 5.97 -3.78
N VAL A 59 2.40 4.79 -3.29
CA VAL A 59 2.91 4.18 -2.05
C VAL A 59 3.25 2.70 -2.25
N GLU A 60 4.25 2.25 -1.50
CA GLU A 60 4.60 0.84 -1.33
C GLU A 60 4.14 0.38 0.06
N ILE A 61 3.37 -0.69 0.11
CA ILE A 61 2.85 -1.30 1.33
C ILE A 61 3.32 -2.76 1.40
N LEU A 62 4.00 -3.12 2.49
CA LEU A 62 4.21 -4.50 2.88
C LEU A 62 3.04 -4.93 3.76
N ALA A 63 2.34 -5.98 3.34
CA ALA A 63 1.26 -6.56 4.09
C ALA A 63 1.48 -8.06 4.32
N ARG A 64 0.85 -8.57 5.37
CA ARG A 64 0.80 -10.00 5.69
C ARG A 64 -0.62 -10.52 5.50
N ILE A 65 -0.76 -11.58 4.72
CA ILE A 65 -2.01 -12.33 4.56
C ILE A 65 -2.05 -13.40 5.65
N ALA A 66 -3.12 -13.43 6.44
CA ALA A 66 -3.37 -14.49 7.40
C ALA A 66 -4.86 -14.87 7.40
N GLY A 67 -5.18 -16.02 6.79
CA GLY A 67 -6.57 -16.42 6.55
C GLY A 67 -7.24 -15.49 5.54
N SER A 68 -8.38 -14.91 5.91
CA SER A 68 -9.10 -13.89 5.14
C SER A 68 -8.61 -12.46 5.39
N ASP A 69 -7.69 -12.27 6.33
CA ASP A 69 -7.29 -10.95 6.79
C ASP A 69 -6.00 -10.48 6.14
N LEU A 70 -5.92 -9.16 5.93
CA LEU A 70 -4.72 -8.45 5.46
C LEU A 70 -4.22 -7.51 6.56
N TYR A 71 -3.00 -7.75 7.03
CA TYR A 71 -2.35 -6.94 8.06
C TYR A 71 -1.32 -6.03 7.43
N LEU A 72 -1.44 -4.72 7.60
CA LEU A 72 -0.43 -3.77 7.15
C LEU A 72 0.78 -3.81 8.08
N VAL A 73 1.97 -4.00 7.53
CA VAL A 73 3.21 -4.22 8.28
C VAL A 73 4.14 -3.01 8.17
N ALA A 74 4.36 -2.54 6.96
CA ALA A 74 5.22 -1.39 6.67
C ALA A 74 4.72 -0.66 5.43
N GLY A 75 4.99 0.65 5.35
CA GLY A 75 4.48 1.48 4.28
C GLY A 75 5.37 2.70 4.07
N ARG A 76 5.48 3.14 2.82
CA ARG A 76 6.24 4.34 2.45
C ARG A 76 5.77 4.91 1.12
N ALA A 77 6.04 6.20 0.88
CA ALA A 77 5.92 6.78 -0.45
C ALA A 77 6.92 6.11 -1.41
N LEU A 78 6.48 5.83 -2.63
CA LEU A 78 7.37 5.40 -3.71
C LEU A 78 8.26 6.58 -4.12
N SER A 79 9.51 6.27 -4.47
CA SER A 79 10.47 7.25 -4.96
C SER A 79 11.51 6.59 -5.87
N GLY A 80 12.22 7.42 -6.64
CA GLY A 80 13.29 6.98 -7.54
C GLY A 80 12.80 5.97 -8.58
N ASP A 81 13.61 4.95 -8.84
CA ASP A 81 13.35 3.97 -9.90
C ASP A 81 12.03 3.20 -9.71
N ARG A 82 11.63 2.93 -8.46
CA ARG A 82 10.37 2.23 -8.18
C ARG A 82 9.14 3.07 -8.53
N LEU A 83 9.23 4.39 -8.34
CA LEU A 83 8.17 5.30 -8.77
C LEU A 83 8.03 5.27 -10.30
N ASN A 84 9.16 5.36 -11.01
CA ASN A 84 9.17 5.31 -12.48
C ASN A 84 8.64 3.97 -13.01
N GLU A 85 8.94 2.86 -12.34
CA GLU A 85 8.43 1.53 -12.69
C GLU A 85 6.92 1.44 -12.47
N PHE A 86 6.44 1.93 -11.31
CA PHE A 86 5.02 1.96 -10.99
C PHE A 86 4.22 2.81 -11.98
N GLU A 87 4.70 4.02 -12.31
CA GLU A 87 4.03 4.90 -13.28
C GLU A 87 3.95 4.26 -14.67
N LYS A 88 4.98 3.52 -15.10
CA LYS A 88 4.91 2.77 -16.37
C LYS A 88 3.87 1.66 -16.32
N TRP A 89 3.81 0.93 -15.22
CA TRP A 89 2.82 -0.11 -15.02
C TRP A 89 1.39 0.47 -14.99
N GLU A 90 1.16 1.59 -14.32
CA GLU A 90 -0.16 2.27 -14.29
C GLU A 90 -0.63 2.68 -15.68
N ASN A 91 0.29 3.11 -16.54
CA ASN A 91 0.01 3.51 -17.92
C ASN A 91 -0.04 2.33 -18.91
N THR A 92 0.05 1.08 -18.42
CA THR A 92 -0.14 -0.09 -19.28
C THR A 92 -1.64 -0.33 -19.44
N ASP A 93 -2.14 -0.05 -20.64
CA ASP A 93 -3.47 -0.44 -21.11
C ASP A 93 -3.52 -1.97 -21.18
N GLU A 94 -4.20 -2.61 -20.23
CA GLU A 94 -4.71 -3.98 -20.39
C GLU A 94 -6.11 -3.95 -21.01
#